data_AF-A0A2N2Z2E4-F1
#
_entry.id   AF-A0A2N2Z2E4-F1
#
_cell.length_a   1.000
_cell.length_b   1.000
_cell.length_c   1.000
_cell.angle_alpha   90.00
_cell.angle_beta   90.00
_cell.angle_gamma   90.00
#
_symmetry.space_group_name_H-M   'P 1'
#
loop_
_entity.id
_entity.type
_entity.pdbx_description
1 polymer ?
#
loop_
_entity_poly.entity_id
_entity_poly.type
_entity_poly.pdbx_seq_one_letter_code
_entity_poly.pdbx_strand_id
1 'polypeptide(L)'
;MRLIYKRGKTVKPNKLQFFKKNTMKRLLTTLLFVMFLKLCIAQSISGTYQTEWGEMILQQSGNQVTGTYKHNNGVIKGTLNGRTLVGTWSQSNGKGKVVFEFNDDFSSFTGRWNYNDDEPTKTGWSGKKKLSVNLNLSGTFSTEWGEMYLQQSGNQVTGTYKHNNGVIKGTLNGRTLVGTWSQSNGKGKFKFEFNDDFSAFTGKWDYNDAEPSKDGWNGKKK
;
A
#
# COMPACT_ATOMS: atom_id res chain seq x y z
N MET A 1 -99.73 11.12 -18.65
CA MET A 1 -98.91 11.88 -17.69
C MET A 1 -97.46 11.83 -18.18
N ARG A 2 -96.86 12.99 -18.43
CA ARG A 2 -95.53 13.17 -19.06
C ARG A 2 -94.40 12.59 -18.19
N LEU A 3 -93.43 11.93 -18.81
CA LEU A 3 -92.02 11.91 -18.39
C LEU A 3 -91.15 11.73 -19.64
N ILE A 4 -90.15 12.59 -19.77
CA ILE A 4 -89.37 12.90 -20.97
C ILE A 4 -87.92 12.41 -20.79
N TYR A 5 -87.38 11.70 -21.80
CA TYR A 5 -85.97 11.56 -22.24
C TYR A 5 -84.93 10.93 -21.26
N LYS A 6 -83.87 10.21 -21.68
CA LYS A 6 -83.17 10.11 -22.99
C LYS A 6 -82.37 8.80 -23.06
N ARG A 7 -82.30 8.24 -24.27
CA ARG A 7 -81.54 7.05 -24.71
C ARG A 7 -80.10 7.41 -25.06
N GLY A 8 -79.14 6.50 -24.87
CA GLY A 8 -77.90 6.45 -25.69
C GLY A 8 -76.68 5.90 -24.95
N LYS A 9 -75.78 5.11 -25.54
CA LYS A 9 -75.68 4.37 -26.82
C LYS A 9 -74.42 3.49 -26.68
N THR A 10 -74.48 2.25 -27.13
CA THR A 10 -73.32 1.35 -27.29
C THR A 10 -72.35 1.85 -28.38
N VAL A 11 -71.03 1.78 -28.16
CA VAL A 11 -70.02 1.92 -29.22
C VAL A 11 -68.93 0.84 -29.08
N LYS A 12 -68.61 0.22 -30.22
CA LYS A 12 -67.71 -0.92 -30.47
C LYS A 12 -66.23 -0.57 -30.26
N PRO A 13 -65.33 -1.55 -30.01
CA PRO A 13 -63.89 -1.32 -30.06
C PRO A 13 -63.42 -1.24 -31.53
N ASN A 14 -62.71 -0.16 -31.85
CA ASN A 14 -62.16 0.09 -33.18
C ASN A 14 -60.66 -0.27 -33.20
N LYS A 15 -60.26 -1.13 -34.14
CA LYS A 15 -58.86 -1.33 -34.54
C LYS A 15 -58.32 -0.02 -35.13
N LEU A 16 -57.09 0.35 -34.77
CA LEU A 16 -56.24 1.14 -35.66
C LEU A 16 -54.83 0.53 -35.72
N GLN A 17 -54.29 0.54 -36.93
CA GLN A 17 -53.17 -0.22 -37.47
C GLN A 17 -51.90 0.66 -37.59
N PHE A 18 -50.76 -0.03 -37.67
CA PHE A 18 -49.55 0.28 -38.46
C PHE A 18 -48.43 1.25 -37.96
N PHE A 19 -47.28 0.59 -37.65
CA PHE A 19 -45.89 0.86 -38.05
C PHE A 19 -45.21 2.22 -37.79
N LYS A 20 -44.09 2.17 -37.04
CA LYS A 20 -42.79 2.71 -37.51
C LYS A 20 -41.61 2.04 -36.80
N LYS A 21 -40.75 1.45 -37.61
CA LYS A 21 -39.37 1.01 -37.28
C LYS A 21 -38.62 2.24 -36.73
N ASN A 22 -37.99 2.12 -35.56
CA ASN A 22 -36.85 2.97 -35.23
C ASN A 22 -35.77 2.14 -34.54
N THR A 23 -34.93 1.59 -35.40
CA THR A 23 -33.61 1.06 -35.16
C THR A 23 -32.73 2.13 -34.49
N MET A 24 -31.97 1.72 -33.47
CA MET A 24 -30.83 2.42 -32.87
C MET A 24 -31.05 3.80 -32.25
N LYS A 25 -30.85 3.87 -30.91
CA LYS A 25 -29.90 4.77 -30.22
C LYS A 25 -30.24 4.83 -28.73
N ARG A 26 -29.74 3.88 -27.93
CA ARG A 26 -29.38 4.10 -26.53
C ARG A 26 -28.24 3.15 -26.15
N LEU A 27 -27.08 3.36 -26.78
CA LEU A 27 -25.82 2.71 -26.44
C LEU A 27 -24.85 3.73 -25.81
N LEU A 28 -25.38 4.71 -25.08
CA LEU A 28 -24.60 5.78 -24.46
C LEU A 28 -25.23 6.21 -23.12
N THR A 29 -25.29 5.30 -22.17
CA THR A 29 -25.53 5.67 -20.75
C THR A 29 -24.87 4.72 -19.75
N THR A 30 -24.28 3.62 -20.22
CA THR A 30 -23.44 2.71 -19.43
C THR A 30 -21.94 2.90 -19.72
N LEU A 31 -21.52 4.10 -20.16
CA LEU A 31 -20.10 4.48 -20.26
C LEU A 31 -19.75 5.74 -19.46
N LEU A 32 -20.67 6.22 -18.60
CA LEU A 32 -20.44 7.27 -17.60
C LEU A 32 -20.64 6.73 -16.16
N PHE A 33 -20.52 5.41 -15.98
CA PHE A 33 -20.47 4.74 -14.68
C PHE A 33 -19.18 3.90 -14.50
N VAL A 34 -18.28 3.94 -15.50
CA VAL A 34 -16.98 3.24 -15.46
C VAL A 34 -15.83 4.23 -15.19
N MET A 35 -16.11 5.52 -15.13
CA MET A 35 -15.16 6.55 -14.71
C MET A 35 -15.47 6.89 -13.24
N PHE A 36 -14.55 6.56 -12.33
CA PHE A 36 -14.68 6.52 -10.85
C PHE A 36 -15.02 5.17 -10.20
N LEU A 37 -14.53 4.06 -10.73
CA LEU A 37 -13.82 3.16 -9.81
C LEU A 37 -12.40 3.73 -9.66
N LYS A 38 -12.28 4.87 -8.96
CA LYS A 38 -11.00 5.15 -8.30
C LYS A 38 -10.80 3.94 -7.41
N LEU A 39 -9.82 3.11 -7.70
CA LEU A 39 -9.17 2.36 -6.65
C LEU A 39 -8.63 3.43 -5.69
N CYS A 40 -9.47 3.91 -4.77
CA CYS A 40 -8.99 4.42 -3.51
C CYS A 40 -8.41 3.18 -2.85
N ILE A 41 -7.12 2.93 -3.10
CA ILE A 41 -6.30 2.37 -2.04
C ILE A 41 -6.56 3.32 -0.88
N ALA A 42 -7.33 2.86 0.11
CA ALA A 42 -7.59 3.65 1.30
C ALA A 42 -6.21 3.90 1.91
N GLN A 43 -5.64 5.07 1.63
CA GLN A 43 -4.35 5.42 2.18
C GLN A 43 -4.55 5.46 3.69
N SER A 44 -3.78 4.63 4.38
CA SER A 44 -3.88 4.47 5.82
C SER A 44 -2.67 5.11 6.47
N ILE A 45 -2.88 5.75 7.62
CA ILE A 45 -1.78 6.23 8.46
C ILE A 45 -1.09 5.09 9.21
N SER A 46 -1.59 3.84 9.11
CA SER A 46 -0.92 2.67 9.71
C SER A 46 0.53 2.57 9.23
N GLY A 47 1.43 2.25 10.16
CA GLY A 47 2.85 2.07 9.87
C GLY A 47 3.75 2.61 10.97
N THR A 48 5.05 2.49 10.73
CA THR A 48 6.09 2.95 11.64
C THR A 48 6.55 4.35 11.26
N TYR A 49 6.68 5.25 12.23
CA TYR A 49 7.14 6.63 12.07
C TYR A 49 8.36 6.86 12.96
N GLN A 50 9.36 7.56 12.44
CA GLN A 50 10.44 8.13 13.23
C GLN A 50 10.01 9.49 13.78
N THR A 51 10.08 9.67 15.10
CA THR A 51 9.70 10.90 15.81
C THR A 51 10.80 11.35 16.77
N GLU A 52 10.64 12.52 17.39
CA GLU A 52 11.50 13.04 18.46
C GLU A 52 11.47 12.15 19.72
N TRP A 53 10.39 11.41 19.92
CA TRP A 53 10.20 10.46 21.04
C TRP A 53 10.57 9.01 20.67
N GLY A 54 11.30 8.85 19.57
CA GLY A 54 11.72 7.57 19.02
C GLY A 54 10.74 6.99 18.01
N GLU A 55 10.82 5.68 17.82
CA GLU A 55 9.95 4.97 16.90
C GLU A 55 8.51 4.95 17.43
N MET A 56 7.56 5.30 16.57
CA MET A 56 6.13 5.26 16.83
C MET A 56 5.44 4.34 15.83
N ILE A 57 4.63 3.40 16.29
CA ILE A 57 3.88 2.47 15.45
C ILE A 57 2.40 2.83 15.56
N LEU A 58 1.76 3.17 14.44
CA LEU A 58 0.33 3.46 14.35
C LEU A 58 -0.42 2.32 13.66
N GLN A 59 -1.62 2.03 14.14
CA GLN A 59 -2.57 1.08 13.58
C GLN A 59 -3.94 1.76 13.46
N GLN A 60 -4.47 1.79 12.25
CA GLN A 60 -5.76 2.39 11.94
C GLN A 60 -6.79 1.30 11.61
N SER A 61 -7.96 1.40 12.23
CA SER A 61 -9.15 0.61 11.89
C SER A 61 -10.32 1.56 11.67
N GLY A 62 -10.73 1.74 10.41
CA GLY A 62 -11.68 2.79 10.04
C GLY A 62 -11.14 4.18 10.38
N ASN A 63 -11.86 4.94 11.20
CA ASN A 63 -11.41 6.24 11.72
C ASN A 63 -10.68 6.13 13.08
N GLN A 64 -10.63 4.95 13.71
CA GLN A 64 -9.96 4.77 14.99
C GLN A 64 -8.49 4.45 14.79
N VAL A 65 -7.63 5.03 15.63
CA VAL A 65 -6.19 4.86 15.56
C VAL A 65 -5.66 4.55 16.94
N THR A 66 -4.87 3.49 17.03
CA THR A 66 -4.05 3.16 18.21
C THR A 66 -2.59 3.21 17.83
N GLY A 67 -1.71 3.35 18.81
CA GLY A 67 -0.29 3.26 18.57
C GLY A 67 0.55 3.19 19.82
N THR A 68 1.82 2.92 19.63
CA THR A 68 2.84 2.95 20.67
C THR A 68 4.02 3.80 20.24
N TYR A 69 4.76 4.37 21.19
CA TYR A 69 6.04 5.03 20.91
C TYR A 69 7.08 4.66 21.97
N LYS A 70 8.35 4.62 21.56
CA LYS A 70 9.42 4.03 22.36
C LYS A 70 9.64 4.72 23.71
N HIS A 71 9.53 6.04 23.76
CA HIS A 71 9.78 6.80 24.98
C HIS A 71 8.76 6.47 26.09
N ASN A 72 9.26 5.94 27.22
CA ASN A 72 8.49 5.63 28.43
C ASN A 72 7.26 4.72 28.20
N ASN A 73 7.36 3.77 27.26
CA ASN A 73 6.27 2.86 26.89
C ASN A 73 4.99 3.62 26.49
N GLY A 74 5.17 4.65 25.69
CA GLY A 74 4.13 5.55 25.27
C GLY A 74 3.05 4.86 24.45
N VAL A 75 1.82 5.33 24.59
CA VAL A 75 0.62 4.86 23.89
C VAL A 75 -0.12 6.05 23.31
N ILE A 76 -0.68 5.89 22.12
CA ILE A 76 -1.58 6.84 21.47
C ILE A 76 -2.93 6.18 21.19
N LYS A 77 -4.01 6.91 21.41
CA LYS A 77 -5.36 6.58 20.96
C LYS A 77 -6.02 7.83 20.40
N GLY A 78 -6.68 7.73 19.25
CA GLY A 78 -7.34 8.88 18.64
C GLY A 78 -8.29 8.51 17.52
N THR A 79 -8.96 9.54 17.02
CA THR A 79 -9.83 9.47 15.84
C THR A 79 -9.24 10.30 14.72
N LEU A 80 -9.12 9.72 13.53
CA LEU A 80 -8.68 10.37 12.31
C LEU A 80 -9.89 10.91 11.53
N ASN A 81 -9.88 12.21 11.24
CA ASN A 81 -10.84 12.85 10.35
C ASN A 81 -10.09 13.59 9.23
N GLY A 82 -10.24 13.12 7.99
CA GLY A 82 -9.43 13.59 6.86
C GLY A 82 -7.95 13.30 7.10
N ARG A 83 -7.17 14.37 7.35
CA ARG A 83 -5.73 14.28 7.63
C ARG A 83 -5.38 14.64 9.08
N THR A 84 -6.38 14.87 9.92
CA THR A 84 -6.20 15.33 11.29
C THR A 84 -6.56 14.21 12.25
N LEU A 85 -5.57 13.73 13.01
CA LEU A 85 -5.78 12.83 14.14
C LEU A 85 -5.96 13.68 15.39
N VAL A 86 -7.07 13.50 16.10
CA VAL A 86 -7.29 14.07 17.44
C VAL A 86 -7.37 12.94 18.44
N GLY A 87 -6.63 13.03 19.54
CA GLY A 87 -6.58 11.95 20.51
C GLY A 87 -5.87 12.27 21.81
N THR A 88 -5.41 11.21 22.46
CA THR A 88 -4.68 11.24 23.72
C THR A 88 -3.40 10.44 23.62
N TRP A 89 -2.38 10.87 24.35
CA TRP A 89 -1.17 10.12 24.61
C TRP A 89 -1.07 9.77 26.10
N SER A 90 -0.41 8.67 26.42
CA SER A 90 -0.09 8.28 27.80
C SER A 90 1.24 7.53 27.84
N GLN A 91 1.99 7.70 28.92
CA GLN A 91 3.25 7.01 29.19
C GLN A 91 3.37 6.77 30.71
N SER A 92 4.43 6.12 31.16
CA SER A 92 4.58 5.74 32.58
C SER A 92 4.47 6.92 33.57
N ASN A 93 4.89 8.12 33.17
CA ASN A 93 4.95 9.31 34.02
C ASN A 93 4.01 10.45 33.59
N GLY A 94 3.09 10.24 32.65
CA GLY A 94 2.25 11.32 32.16
C GLY A 94 1.19 10.91 31.14
N LYS A 95 0.24 11.81 30.90
CA LYS A 95 -0.79 11.68 29.87
C LYS A 95 -1.24 13.04 29.40
N GLY A 96 -1.91 13.10 28.26
CA GLY A 96 -2.65 14.28 27.83
C GLY A 96 -3.20 14.19 26.43
N LYS A 97 -3.55 15.34 25.85
CA LYS A 97 -4.14 15.45 24.51
C LYS A 97 -3.08 15.63 23.43
N VAL A 98 -3.40 15.16 22.23
CA VAL A 98 -2.55 15.27 21.03
C VAL A 98 -3.38 15.53 19.79
N VAL A 99 -2.83 16.33 18.87
CA VAL A 99 -3.32 16.52 17.51
C VAL A 99 -2.18 16.28 16.54
N PHE A 100 -2.36 15.39 15.56
CA PHE A 100 -1.43 15.21 14.44
C PHE A 100 -2.08 15.65 13.13
N GLU A 101 -1.35 16.45 12.36
CA GLU A 101 -1.74 16.92 11.03
C GLU A 101 -0.85 16.24 9.99
N PHE A 102 -1.43 15.34 9.20
CA PHE A 102 -0.70 14.60 8.18
C PHE A 102 -0.63 15.35 6.84
N ASN A 103 0.43 15.10 6.10
CA ASN A 103 0.51 15.46 4.68
C ASN A 103 -0.40 14.57 3.81
N ASP A 104 -0.50 14.90 2.53
CA ASP A 104 -1.52 14.33 1.64
C ASP A 104 -1.34 12.84 1.35
N ASP A 105 -0.13 12.31 1.47
CA ASP A 105 0.21 10.90 1.24
C ASP A 105 0.44 10.11 2.55
N PHE A 106 0.19 10.74 3.70
CA PHE A 106 0.43 10.20 5.04
C PHE A 106 1.89 9.76 5.31
N SER A 107 2.86 10.18 4.49
CA SER A 107 4.28 9.89 4.68
C SER A 107 4.90 10.73 5.82
N SER A 108 4.22 11.78 6.28
CA SER A 108 4.66 12.57 7.42
C SER A 108 3.50 13.28 8.14
N PHE A 109 3.77 13.73 9.36
CA PHE A 109 2.88 14.60 10.12
C PHE A 109 3.65 15.59 10.98
N THR A 110 2.98 16.69 11.33
CA THR A 110 3.38 17.57 12.46
C THR A 110 2.39 17.38 13.60
N GLY A 111 2.85 17.60 14.84
CA GLY A 111 2.04 17.33 16.01
C GLY A 111 2.10 18.41 17.07
N ARG A 112 0.95 18.58 17.73
CA ARG A 112 0.77 19.41 18.92
C ARG A 112 0.27 18.56 20.06
N TRP A 113 0.72 18.86 21.28
CA TRP A 113 0.36 18.10 22.46
C TRP A 113 0.29 18.99 23.71
N ASN A 114 -0.34 18.49 24.76
CA ASN A 114 -0.23 19.06 26.10
C ASN A 114 -0.47 17.97 27.16
N TYR A 115 -0.30 18.32 28.44
CA TYR A 115 -0.59 17.42 29.55
C TYR A 115 -2.07 17.51 29.94
N ASN A 116 -2.59 16.41 30.49
CA ASN A 116 -3.97 16.30 30.97
C ASN A 116 -4.97 16.77 29.91
N ASP A 117 -5.94 17.59 30.32
CA ASP A 117 -7.02 18.07 29.46
C ASP A 117 -6.74 19.41 28.79
N ASP A 118 -5.53 19.95 28.95
CA ASP A 118 -5.14 21.23 28.37
C ASP A 118 -5.13 21.17 26.84
N GLU A 119 -5.38 22.33 26.22
CA GLU A 119 -5.39 22.45 24.76
C GLU A 119 -4.01 22.11 24.16
N PRO A 120 -3.94 21.29 23.08
CA PRO A 120 -2.69 20.93 22.40
C PRO A 120 -2.01 22.13 21.73
N THR A 121 -1.12 22.79 22.47
CA THR A 121 -0.36 23.97 22.02
C THR A 121 1.14 23.72 21.90
N LYS A 122 1.71 22.73 22.62
CA LYS A 122 3.15 22.44 22.56
C LYS A 122 3.48 21.72 21.26
N THR A 123 4.52 22.16 20.56
CA THR A 123 5.01 21.57 19.31
C THR A 123 6.16 20.59 19.55
N GLY A 124 6.79 20.09 18.47
CA GLY A 124 7.97 19.23 18.57
C GLY A 124 7.67 17.73 18.64
N TRP A 125 6.48 17.33 18.18
CA TRP A 125 6.15 15.92 17.97
C TRP A 125 5.78 15.72 16.50
N SER A 126 6.77 15.60 15.64
CA SER A 126 6.61 15.34 14.21
C SER A 126 6.99 13.90 13.89
N GLY A 127 6.49 13.39 12.78
CA GLY A 127 6.83 12.04 12.35
C GLY A 127 7.08 11.96 10.86
N LYS A 128 8.12 11.20 10.48
CA LYS A 128 8.31 10.73 9.11
C LYS A 128 8.09 9.24 9.08
N LYS A 129 7.17 8.78 8.24
CA LYS A 129 6.87 7.37 8.06
C LYS A 129 8.15 6.69 7.60
N LYS A 130 8.63 5.73 8.39
CA LYS A 130 9.60 4.78 7.89
C LYS A 130 8.92 4.08 6.74
N LEU A 131 9.65 3.97 5.64
CA LEU A 131 9.27 3.11 4.54
C LEU A 131 9.30 1.66 5.06
N SER A 132 8.22 1.25 5.73
CA SER A 132 7.88 -0.16 5.95
C SER A 132 7.27 -0.65 4.66
N VAL A 133 8.11 -0.67 3.64
CA VAL A 133 7.77 -1.40 2.46
C VAL A 133 7.81 -2.85 2.89
N ASN A 134 6.64 -3.47 2.92
CA ASN A 134 6.51 -4.91 2.81
C ASN A 134 6.94 -5.27 1.36
N LEU A 135 8.15 -4.87 0.97
CA LEU A 135 8.79 -5.20 -0.29
C LEU A 135 9.18 -6.65 -0.12
N ASN A 136 8.23 -7.48 -0.50
CA ASN A 136 8.48 -8.88 -0.68
C ASN A 136 9.25 -9.03 -1.99
N LEU A 137 10.55 -9.18 -1.85
CA LEU A 137 11.46 -9.57 -2.93
C LEU A 137 11.00 -10.86 -3.60
N SER A 138 10.32 -11.76 -2.85
CA SER A 138 10.01 -13.09 -3.33
C SER A 138 9.30 -13.07 -4.68
N GLY A 139 9.68 -14.02 -5.53
CA GLY A 139 9.16 -14.14 -6.88
C GLY A 139 10.22 -14.62 -7.84
N THR A 140 9.83 -14.64 -9.11
CA THR A 140 10.66 -15.12 -10.20
C THR A 140 11.23 -13.93 -10.98
N PHE A 141 12.52 -13.97 -11.24
CA PHE A 141 13.26 -12.97 -12.00
C PHE A 141 13.86 -13.61 -13.25
N SER A 142 13.83 -12.88 -14.36
CA SER A 142 14.62 -13.19 -15.55
C SER A 142 16.01 -12.54 -15.41
N THR A 143 17.07 -13.34 -15.54
CA THR A 143 18.48 -12.90 -15.41
C THR A 143 19.31 -13.39 -16.59
N GLU A 144 20.55 -12.90 -16.72
CA GLU A 144 21.53 -13.41 -17.70
C GLU A 144 21.88 -14.89 -17.47
N TRP A 145 21.65 -15.42 -16.26
CA TRP A 145 21.90 -16.80 -15.87
C TRP A 145 20.63 -17.68 -15.88
N GLY A 146 19.57 -17.18 -16.52
CA GLY A 146 18.27 -17.83 -16.63
C GLY A 146 17.29 -17.39 -15.56
N GLU A 147 16.23 -18.17 -15.38
CA GLU A 147 15.23 -17.89 -14.35
C GLU A 147 15.84 -18.04 -12.96
N MET A 148 15.54 -17.07 -12.11
CA MET A 148 15.95 -17.03 -10.71
C MET A 148 14.70 -16.94 -9.83
N TYR A 149 14.57 -17.84 -8.87
CA TYR A 149 13.51 -17.83 -7.87
C TYR A 149 14.07 -17.33 -6.54
N LEU A 150 13.45 -16.30 -5.96
CA LEU A 150 13.82 -15.74 -4.67
C LEU A 150 12.70 -15.95 -3.65
N GLN A 151 13.09 -16.28 -2.43
CA GLN A 151 12.20 -16.40 -1.28
C GLN A 151 12.78 -15.61 -0.10
N GLN A 152 12.00 -14.67 0.40
CA GLN A 152 12.34 -13.80 1.51
C GLN A 152 11.60 -14.21 2.79
N SER A 153 12.33 -14.29 3.89
CA SER A 153 11.81 -14.43 5.25
C SER A 153 12.46 -13.38 6.14
N GLY A 154 11.73 -12.31 6.46
CA GLY A 154 12.30 -11.15 7.14
C GLY A 154 13.37 -10.48 6.28
N ASN A 155 14.60 -10.36 6.80
CA ASN A 155 15.75 -9.87 6.04
C ASN A 155 16.58 -10.99 5.38
N GLN A 156 16.22 -12.26 5.56
CA GLN A 156 16.93 -13.38 4.93
C GLN A 156 16.30 -13.71 3.58
N VAL A 157 17.14 -13.94 2.58
CA VAL A 157 16.72 -14.33 1.24
C VAL A 157 17.45 -15.59 0.83
N THR A 158 16.70 -16.59 0.39
CA THR A 158 17.21 -17.77 -0.30
C THR A 158 16.72 -17.77 -1.73
N GLY A 159 17.38 -18.54 -2.59
CA GLY A 159 16.92 -18.66 -3.96
C GLY A 159 17.68 -19.70 -4.76
N THR A 160 17.16 -19.96 -5.95
CA THR A 160 17.79 -20.82 -6.96
C THR A 160 17.84 -20.08 -8.29
N TYR A 161 18.78 -20.45 -9.16
CA TYR A 161 18.83 -19.97 -10.53
C TYR A 161 19.28 -21.08 -11.49
N LYS A 162 18.79 -21.02 -12.72
CA LYS A 162 18.87 -22.14 -13.66
C LYS A 162 20.30 -22.57 -14.01
N HIS A 163 21.22 -21.62 -14.20
CA HIS A 163 22.59 -21.94 -14.60
C HIS A 163 23.32 -22.78 -13.53
N ASN A 164 23.78 -23.97 -13.92
CA ASN A 164 24.53 -24.92 -13.09
C ASN A 164 23.89 -25.23 -11.72
N ASN A 165 22.56 -25.31 -11.68
CA ASN A 165 21.78 -25.56 -10.46
C ASN A 165 22.16 -24.61 -9.32
N GLY A 166 22.29 -23.33 -9.68
CA GLY A 166 22.74 -22.29 -8.77
C GLY A 166 21.81 -22.09 -7.58
N VAL A 167 22.39 -21.82 -6.42
CA VAL A 167 21.71 -21.50 -5.17
C VAL A 167 22.29 -20.20 -4.62
N ILE A 168 21.44 -19.37 -4.02
CA ILE A 168 21.90 -18.18 -3.28
C ILE A 168 21.35 -18.15 -1.86
N LYS A 169 22.11 -17.52 -0.97
CA LYS A 169 21.67 -17.13 0.38
C LYS A 169 22.22 -15.74 0.69
N GLY A 170 21.39 -14.84 1.18
CA GLY A 170 21.81 -13.47 1.47
C GLY A 170 20.95 -12.75 2.50
N THR A 171 21.44 -11.60 2.93
CA THR A 171 20.73 -10.67 3.83
C THR A 171 20.38 -9.40 3.08
N LEU A 172 19.10 -9.05 3.09
CA LEU A 172 18.55 -7.82 2.52
C LEU A 172 18.65 -6.68 3.55
N ASN A 173 19.29 -5.58 3.18
CA ASN A 173 19.33 -4.35 3.96
C ASN A 173 18.89 -3.18 3.08
N GLY A 174 17.72 -2.62 3.35
CA GLY A 174 17.10 -1.63 2.47
C GLY A 174 16.81 -2.24 1.09
N ARG A 175 17.44 -1.71 0.04
CA ARG A 175 17.37 -2.20 -1.34
C ARG A 175 18.56 -3.07 -1.76
N THR A 176 19.47 -3.35 -0.84
CA THR A 176 20.71 -4.06 -1.14
C THR A 176 20.66 -5.48 -0.58
N LEU A 177 20.76 -6.49 -1.45
CA LEU A 177 20.90 -7.89 -1.04
C LEU A 177 22.35 -8.32 -1.21
N VAL A 178 23.00 -8.71 -0.12
CA VAL A 178 24.39 -9.23 -0.13
C VAL A 178 24.37 -10.67 0.35
N GLY A 179 25.18 -11.53 -0.27
CA GLY A 179 25.21 -12.92 0.12
C GLY A 179 26.24 -13.76 -0.62
N THR A 180 26.02 -15.06 -0.59
CA THR A 180 26.81 -16.07 -1.29
C THR A 180 25.98 -16.80 -2.34
N TRP A 181 26.66 -17.20 -3.40
CA TRP A 181 26.13 -18.07 -4.44
C TRP A 181 26.97 -19.35 -4.50
N SER A 182 26.34 -20.45 -4.90
CA SER A 182 27.01 -21.73 -5.16
C SER A 182 26.38 -22.43 -6.35
N GLN A 183 27.21 -23.11 -7.14
CA GLN A 183 26.88 -23.91 -8.30
C GLN A 183 27.61 -25.25 -8.21
N SER A 184 27.33 -26.18 -9.12
CA SER A 184 28.06 -27.44 -9.21
C SER A 184 29.57 -27.28 -9.45
N ASN A 185 29.98 -26.18 -10.06
CA ASN A 185 31.36 -25.92 -10.48
C ASN A 185 32.03 -24.72 -9.79
N GLY A 186 31.39 -24.09 -8.80
CA GLY A 186 31.93 -22.89 -8.19
C GLY A 186 31.08 -22.32 -7.07
N LYS A 187 31.65 -21.36 -6.35
CA LYS A 187 30.98 -20.58 -5.31
C LYS A 187 31.57 -19.19 -5.23
N GLY A 188 30.85 -18.28 -4.60
CA GLY A 188 31.37 -16.95 -4.34
C GLY A 188 30.40 -16.02 -3.63
N LYS A 189 30.66 -14.72 -3.72
CA LYS A 189 29.84 -13.66 -3.15
C LYS A 189 29.10 -12.88 -4.22
N PHE A 190 27.97 -12.30 -3.86
CA PHE A 190 27.21 -11.40 -4.72
C PHE A 190 26.68 -10.19 -3.95
N LYS A 191 26.36 -9.14 -4.69
CA LYS A 191 25.67 -7.95 -4.21
C LYS A 191 24.69 -7.47 -5.28
N PHE A 192 23.40 -7.42 -4.93
CA PHE A 192 22.33 -6.91 -5.78
C PHE A 192 21.77 -5.61 -5.22
N GLU A 193 21.48 -4.66 -6.11
CA GLU A 193 20.85 -3.37 -5.80
C GLU A 193 19.50 -3.30 -6.52
N PHE A 194 18.41 -3.33 -5.75
CA PHE A 194 17.04 -3.29 -6.24
C PHE A 194 16.57 -1.87 -6.52
N ASN A 195 15.63 -1.72 -7.46
CA ASN A 195 14.85 -0.49 -7.59
C ASN A 195 13.77 -0.38 -6.48
N ASP A 196 13.09 0.75 -6.42
CA ASP A 196 12.20 1.10 -5.30
C ASP A 196 11.02 0.13 -5.12
N ASP A 197 10.57 -0.52 -6.18
CA ASP A 197 9.45 -1.46 -6.18
C ASP A 197 9.88 -2.94 -6.23
N PHE A 198 11.18 -3.23 -6.20
CA PHE A 198 11.77 -4.57 -6.32
C PHE A 198 11.37 -5.31 -7.61
N SER A 199 10.92 -4.58 -8.64
CA SER A 199 10.65 -5.15 -9.96
C SER A 199 11.94 -5.43 -10.75
N ALA A 200 13.08 -4.86 -10.35
CA ALA A 200 14.37 -5.10 -10.99
C ALA A 200 15.56 -4.91 -10.05
N PHE A 201 16.70 -5.48 -10.41
CA PHE A 201 17.99 -5.24 -9.76
C PHE A 201 19.15 -5.21 -10.75
N THR A 202 20.22 -4.52 -10.37
CA THR A 202 21.56 -4.68 -10.94
C THR A 202 22.45 -5.43 -9.97
N GLY A 203 23.34 -6.28 -10.46
CA GLY A 203 24.13 -7.12 -9.57
C GLY A 203 25.58 -7.32 -9.96
N LYS A 204 26.39 -7.46 -8.92
CA LYS A 204 27.81 -7.80 -8.98
C LYS A 204 28.09 -9.12 -8.30
N TRP A 205 29.13 -9.81 -8.74
CA TRP A 205 29.57 -11.07 -8.16
C TRP A 205 31.09 -11.25 -8.24
N ASP A 206 31.62 -12.16 -7.44
CA ASP A 206 32.97 -12.68 -7.62
C ASP A 206 33.09 -14.11 -7.08
N TYR A 207 34.20 -14.78 -7.36
CA TYR A 207 34.47 -16.14 -6.89
C TYR A 207 35.05 -16.14 -5.47
N ASN A 208 34.77 -17.21 -4.74
CA ASN A 208 35.25 -17.43 -3.37
C ASN A 208 34.93 -16.24 -2.47
N ASP A 209 35.90 -15.77 -1.69
CA ASP A 209 35.70 -14.71 -0.70
C ASP A 209 35.98 -13.30 -1.23
N ALA A 210 36.30 -13.16 -2.52
CA ALA A 210 36.56 -11.87 -3.15
C ALA A 210 35.33 -10.94 -3.08
N GLU A 211 35.60 -9.64 -2.97
CA GLU A 211 34.55 -8.62 -2.95
C GLU A 211 33.85 -8.56 -4.32
N PRO A 212 32.50 -8.57 -4.39
CA PRO A 212 31.76 -8.54 -5.66
C PRO A 212 32.16 -7.37 -6.56
N SER A 213 32.86 -7.68 -7.65
CA SER A 213 33.40 -6.68 -8.58
C SER A 213 32.92 -6.87 -10.02
N LYS A 214 32.59 -8.09 -10.43
CA LYS A 214 32.18 -8.43 -11.80
C LYS A 214 30.71 -8.11 -12.01
N ASP A 215 30.40 -7.40 -13.08
CA ASP A 215 29.02 -7.09 -13.50
C ASP A 215 28.37 -8.28 -14.23
N GLY A 216 27.13 -8.08 -14.72
CA GLY A 216 26.44 -9.04 -15.58
C GLY A 216 25.52 -10.02 -14.85
N TRP A 217 25.06 -9.66 -13.66
CA TRP A 217 24.00 -10.41 -12.97
C TRP A 217 22.86 -9.46 -12.60
N ASN A 218 22.04 -9.11 -13.57
CA ASN A 218 20.87 -8.27 -13.39
C ASN A 218 19.60 -9.12 -13.38
N GLY A 219 18.50 -8.54 -12.90
CA GLY A 219 17.23 -9.24 -12.90
C GLY A 219 16.05 -8.32 -13.12
N LYS A 220 15.03 -8.84 -13.82
CA LYS A 220 13.70 -8.24 -13.94
C LYS A 220 12.65 -9.24 -13.47
N LYS A 221 11.78 -8.83 -12.56
CA LYS A 221 10.69 -9.65 -12.01
C LYS A 221 9.68 -9.96 -13.12
N LYS A 222 9.17 -11.19 -13.12
CA LYS A 222 8.10 -11.64 -14.01
C LYS A 222 6.72 -11.29 -13.46
#